data_AF-A0A7J9VHI9-F1
#
_entry.id   AF-A0A7J9VHI9-F1
#
_cell.length_a   1.000
_cell.length_b   1.000
_cell.length_c   1.000
_cell.angle_alpha   90.00
_cell.angle_beta   90.00
_cell.angle_gamma   90.00
#
_symmetry.space_group_name_H-M   'P 1'
#
loop_
_entity.id
_entity.type
_entity.pdbx_description
1 polymer ?
#
loop_
_entity_poly.entity_id
_entity_poly.type
_entity_poly.pdbx_seq_one_letter_code
_entity_poly.pdbx_strand_id
1 'polypeptide(L)'
;MLTVGIDAADVEARLSSASLECPECGSALAPWGRGRPRGIRADGGVRWRLRPRRARCSGCGVTHILLPVTCLVRRADAVTVIGAALAYAAAEWGHRRIAETLGRPASTVRGWLRRFSARAGPIRSVFTALLCAVDP
;
A
#
# COMPACT_ATOMS: atom_id res chain seq x y z
N MET A 1 -2.38 -9.36 5.19
CA MET A 1 -2.58 -8.73 3.86
C MET A 1 -1.25 -8.83 3.12
N LEU A 2 -1.25 -8.90 1.80
CA LEU A 2 -0.03 -9.00 0.99
C LEU A 2 -0.07 -7.92 -0.08
N THR A 3 1.03 -7.19 -0.25
CA THR A 3 1.18 -6.22 -1.34
C THR A 3 1.60 -6.96 -2.60
N VAL A 4 0.95 -6.68 -3.72
CA VAL A 4 1.17 -7.34 -5.02
C VAL A 4 1.31 -6.30 -6.14
N GLY A 5 1.71 -6.73 -7.34
CA GLY A 5 1.82 -5.88 -8.52
C GLY A 5 0.52 -5.13 -8.88
N ILE A 6 0.63 -4.18 -9.81
CA ILE A 6 -0.50 -3.35 -10.25
C ILE A 6 -1.42 -4.11 -11.21
N ASP A 7 -0.84 -4.97 -12.04
CA ASP A 7 -1.58 -5.74 -13.03
C ASP A 7 -2.38 -6.86 -12.37
N ALA A 8 -3.71 -6.75 -12.44
CA ALA A 8 -4.61 -7.73 -11.87
C ALA A 8 -4.56 -9.07 -12.61
N ALA A 9 -4.24 -9.08 -13.90
CA ALA A 9 -4.14 -10.30 -14.70
C ALA A 9 -2.89 -11.10 -14.30
N ASP A 10 -1.73 -10.44 -14.20
CA ASP A 10 -0.51 -11.06 -13.65
C ASP A 10 -0.74 -11.63 -12.24
N VAL A 11 -1.36 -10.85 -11.36
CA VAL A 11 -1.66 -11.30 -10.00
C VAL A 11 -2.58 -12.52 -9.98
N GLU A 12 -3.60 -12.57 -10.84
CA GLU A 12 -4.49 -13.73 -10.93
C GLU A 12 -3.79 -14.95 -11.54
N ALA A 13 -2.94 -14.75 -12.56
CA ALA A 13 -2.14 -15.81 -13.16
C ALA A 13 -1.20 -16.44 -12.13
N ARG A 14 -0.43 -15.61 -11.41
CA ARG A 14 0.49 -16.06 -10.35
C ARG A 14 -0.22 -16.73 -9.18
N LEU A 15 -1.41 -16.24 -8.81
CA LEU A 15 -2.22 -16.88 -7.78
C LEU A 15 -2.76 -18.24 -8.25
N SER A 16 -3.18 -18.35 -9.51
CA SER A 16 -3.72 -19.59 -10.07
C SER A 16 -2.63 -20.64 -10.29
N SER A 17 -1.40 -20.22 -10.59
CA SER A 17 -0.23 -21.08 -10.73
C SER A 17 0.48 -21.38 -9.40
N ALA A 18 -0.12 -21.02 -8.25
CA ALA A 18 0.44 -21.23 -6.92
C ALA A 18 1.85 -20.60 -6.72
N SER A 19 2.18 -19.56 -7.49
CA SER A 19 3.48 -18.86 -7.50
C SER A 19 3.55 -17.66 -6.55
N LEU A 20 2.56 -17.52 -5.66
CA LEU A 20 2.58 -16.56 -4.57
C LEU A 20 2.73 -17.30 -3.25
N GLU A 21 3.71 -16.90 -2.44
CA GLU A 21 4.01 -17.55 -1.17
C GLU A 21 3.33 -16.86 0.01
N CYS A 22 2.98 -17.66 1.02
CA CYS A 22 2.46 -17.16 2.27
C CYS A 22 3.60 -16.54 3.08
N PRO A 23 3.51 -15.24 3.46
CA PRO A 23 4.57 -14.60 4.25
C PRO A 23 4.72 -15.18 5.67
N GLU A 24 3.75 -15.96 6.15
CA GLU A 24 3.77 -16.54 7.50
C GLU A 24 4.44 -17.92 7.55
N CYS A 25 4.38 -18.71 6.48
CA CYS A 25 4.84 -20.11 6.50
C CYS A 25 5.50 -20.60 5.20
N GLY A 26 5.68 -19.73 4.19
CA GLY A 26 6.30 -20.07 2.91
C GLY A 26 5.45 -20.92 1.96
N SER A 27 4.41 -21.60 2.44
CA SER A 27 3.54 -22.42 1.58
C SER A 27 2.78 -21.58 0.54
N ALA A 28 2.41 -22.22 -0.57
CA ALA A 28 1.70 -21.55 -1.67
C ALA A 28 0.34 -20.98 -1.26
N LEU A 29 -0.02 -19.88 -1.90
CA LEU A 29 -1.31 -19.22 -1.79
C LEU A 29 -2.24 -19.69 -2.92
N ALA A 30 -3.47 -20.04 -2.57
CA ALA A 30 -4.50 -20.47 -3.50
C ALA A 30 -5.65 -19.45 -3.62
N PRO A 31 -6.36 -19.42 -4.77
CA PRO A 31 -7.66 -18.76 -4.93
C PRO A 31 -8.61 -18.99 -3.75
N TRP A 32 -9.11 -17.93 -3.11
CA TRP A 32 -10.14 -18.06 -2.06
C TRP A 32 -11.42 -17.26 -2.32
N GLY A 33 -11.27 -16.02 -2.78
CA GLY A 33 -12.41 -15.20 -3.18
C GLY A 33 -12.03 -13.74 -3.33
N ARG A 34 -12.94 -12.83 -3.02
CA ARG A 34 -12.69 -11.38 -3.10
C ARG A 34 -13.14 -10.67 -1.83
N GLY A 35 -12.47 -9.56 -1.51
CA GLY A 35 -12.87 -8.67 -0.43
C GLY A 35 -14.06 -7.77 -0.82
N ARG A 36 -14.47 -6.93 0.13
CA ARG A 36 -15.47 -5.90 -0.11
C ARG A 36 -14.94 -4.87 -1.11
N PRO A 37 -15.73 -4.47 -2.13
CA PRO A 37 -15.36 -3.35 -2.99
C PRO A 37 -15.17 -2.07 -2.20
N ARG A 38 -14.19 -1.26 -2.58
CA ARG A 38 -13.92 0.05 -1.99
C ARG A 38 -13.49 1.06 -3.05
N GLY A 39 -13.86 2.32 -2.85
CA GLY A 39 -13.35 3.41 -3.67
C GLY A 39 -11.93 3.80 -3.25
N ILE A 40 -11.08 4.06 -4.23
CA ILE A 40 -9.75 4.65 -4.04
C ILE A 40 -9.72 6.00 -4.71
N ARG A 41 -9.19 6.99 -4.01
CA ARG A 41 -9.05 8.38 -4.45
C ARG A 41 -7.62 8.61 -4.94
N ALA A 42 -7.46 8.95 -6.21
CA ALA A 42 -6.23 9.43 -6.81
C ALA A 42 -6.17 10.96 -6.76
N ASP A 43 -5.09 11.48 -7.32
CA ASP A 43 -4.93 12.89 -7.61
C ASP A 43 -5.87 13.35 -8.74
N GLY A 44 -6.06 14.66 -8.90
CA GLY A 44 -6.88 15.24 -9.97
C GLY A 44 -8.37 14.86 -9.88
N GLY A 45 -8.87 14.49 -8.71
CA GLY A 45 -10.27 14.08 -8.51
C GLY A 45 -10.58 12.66 -9.03
N VAL A 46 -9.61 11.96 -9.61
CA VAL A 46 -9.77 10.59 -10.13
C VAL A 46 -10.16 9.64 -9.00
N ARG A 47 -11.14 8.78 -9.29
CA ARG A 47 -11.58 7.72 -8.37
C ARG A 47 -11.75 6.42 -9.13
N TRP A 48 -11.31 5.33 -8.54
CA TRP A 48 -11.58 4.00 -9.08
C TRP A 48 -12.08 3.05 -8.01
N ARG A 49 -12.75 1.99 -8.45
CA ARG A 49 -13.28 0.96 -7.57
C ARG A 49 -12.31 -0.21 -7.52
N LEU A 50 -11.80 -0.52 -6.33
CA LEU A 50 -10.99 -1.69 -6.08
C LEU A 50 -11.81 -2.76 -5.37
N ARG A 51 -11.88 -3.97 -5.95
CA ARG A 51 -12.36 -5.16 -5.25
C ARG A 51 -11.18 -6.14 -5.09
N PRO A 52 -10.49 -6.11 -3.95
CA PRO A 52 -9.21 -6.81 -3.83
C PRO A 52 -9.41 -8.33 -3.82
N ARG A 53 -8.45 -9.04 -4.41
CA ARG A 53 -8.43 -10.51 -4.43
C ARG A 53 -8.10 -11.04 -3.04
N ARG A 54 -8.67 -12.17 -2.65
CA ARG A 54 -8.30 -12.94 -1.46
C ARG A 54 -7.62 -14.23 -1.87
N ALA A 55 -6.55 -14.56 -1.16
CA ALA A 55 -5.86 -15.82 -1.26
C ALA A 55 -5.88 -16.53 0.10
N ARG A 56 -5.90 -17.86 0.09
CA ARG A 56 -5.78 -18.68 1.30
C ARG A 56 -4.55 -19.56 1.20
N CYS A 57 -3.76 -19.59 2.26
CA CYS A 57 -2.57 -20.43 2.33
C CYS A 57 -2.96 -21.91 2.38
N SER A 58 -2.29 -22.76 1.59
CA SER A 58 -2.50 -24.21 1.61
C SER A 58 -1.88 -24.90 2.83
N GLY A 59 -0.85 -24.30 3.44
CA GLY A 59 -0.21 -24.82 4.65
C GLY A 59 -0.93 -24.40 5.93
N CYS A 60 -0.86 -23.12 6.28
CA CYS A 60 -1.39 -22.61 7.55
C CYS A 60 -2.88 -22.17 7.51
N GLY A 61 -3.53 -22.19 6.34
CA GLY A 61 -4.95 -21.84 6.19
C GLY A 61 -5.29 -20.34 6.34
N VAL A 62 -4.31 -19.49 6.67
CA VAL A 62 -4.49 -18.03 6.81
C VAL A 62 -4.95 -17.40 5.49
N THR A 63 -5.84 -16.41 5.59
CA THR A 63 -6.33 -15.65 4.43
C THR A 63 -5.60 -14.31 4.29
N HIS A 64 -5.09 -14.03 3.09
CA HIS A 64 -4.49 -12.76 2.72
C HIS A 64 -5.38 -12.00 1.74
N ILE A 65 -5.53 -10.69 1.96
CA ILE A 65 -6.00 -9.76 0.93
C ILE A 65 -4.79 -9.37 0.08
N LEU A 66 -4.87 -9.60 -1.23
CA LEU A 66 -3.89 -9.16 -2.22
C LEU A 66 -4.23 -7.72 -2.60
N LEU A 67 -3.37 -6.81 -2.17
CA LEU A 67 -3.55 -5.37 -2.34
C LEU A 67 -2.52 -4.86 -3.35
N PRO A 68 -2.94 -4.21 -4.45
CA PRO A 68 -2.00 -3.63 -5.40
C PRO A 68 -1.06 -2.64 -4.73
N VAL A 69 0.19 -2.55 -5.16
CA VAL A 69 1.20 -1.57 -4.69
C VAL A 69 0.70 -0.13 -4.76
N THR A 70 -0.30 0.17 -5.58
CA THR A 70 -0.93 1.51 -5.66
C THR A 70 -1.82 1.85 -4.48
N CYS A 71 -2.04 0.92 -3.55
CA CYS A 71 -2.98 1.05 -2.43
C CYS A 71 -2.32 0.71 -1.10
N LEU A 72 -2.65 1.47 -0.05
CA LEU A 72 -2.26 1.13 1.32
C LEU A 72 -3.38 0.45 2.10
N VAL A 73 -2.97 -0.41 3.04
CA VAL A 73 -3.84 -1.09 3.99
C VAL A 73 -4.68 -0.07 4.75
N ARG A 74 -6.01 -0.28 4.75
CA ARG A 74 -7.00 0.57 5.46
C ARG A 74 -6.96 2.06 5.06
N ARG A 75 -6.41 2.40 3.89
CA ARG A 75 -6.48 3.76 3.32
C ARG A 75 -7.38 3.78 2.09
N ALA A 76 -8.11 4.88 1.91
CA ALA A 76 -8.98 5.13 0.76
C ALA A 76 -8.30 5.99 -0.31
N ASP A 77 -7.02 6.32 -0.13
CA ASP A 77 -6.24 7.18 -1.01
C ASP A 77 -5.09 6.38 -1.60
N ALA A 78 -4.79 6.68 -2.86
CA ALA A 78 -3.69 6.09 -3.60
C ALA A 78 -2.36 6.34 -2.88
N VAL A 79 -1.39 5.45 -3.07
CA VAL A 79 -0.02 5.68 -2.59
C VAL A 79 0.57 6.97 -3.13
N THR A 80 0.24 7.35 -4.36
CA THR A 80 0.74 8.59 -4.99
C THR A 80 0.24 9.84 -4.27
N VAL A 81 -1.04 9.89 -3.88
CA VAL A 81 -1.63 11.00 -3.11
C VAL A 81 -0.99 11.10 -1.72
N ILE A 82 -0.82 9.96 -1.05
CA ILE A 82 -0.20 9.91 0.27
C ILE A 82 1.29 10.28 0.16
N GLY A 83 1.99 9.82 -0.88
CA GLY A 83 3.37 10.16 -1.17
C GLY A 83 3.56 11.65 -1.42
N ALA A 84 2.67 12.28 -2.19
CA ALA A 84 2.67 13.73 -2.38
C ALA A 84 2.54 14.48 -1.04
N ALA A 85 1.68 14.02 -0.14
CA ALA A 85 1.56 14.60 1.19
C ALA A 85 2.88 14.52 2.00
N LEU A 86 3.61 13.40 1.87
CA LEU A 86 4.92 13.25 2.51
C LEU A 86 5.97 14.16 1.89
N ALA A 87 5.97 14.30 0.55
CA ALA A 87 6.87 15.21 -0.15
C ALA A 87 6.65 16.67 0.24
N TYR A 88 5.38 17.12 0.32
CA TYR A 88 5.07 18.47 0.80
C TYR A 88 5.48 18.67 2.27
N ALA A 89 5.29 17.66 3.12
CA ALA A 89 5.73 17.73 4.51
C ALA A 89 7.26 17.80 4.63
N ALA A 90 7.99 17.10 3.76
CA ALA A 90 9.46 17.20 3.68
C ALA A 90 9.92 18.58 3.17
N ALA A 91 9.11 19.25 2.35
CA ALA A 91 9.28 20.66 1.99
C ALA A 91 8.76 21.64 3.07
N GLU A 92 8.58 21.17 4.30
CA GLU A 92 8.16 21.93 5.49
C GLU A 92 6.74 22.51 5.44
N TRP A 93 5.85 21.97 4.59
CA TRP A 93 4.47 22.42 4.56
C TRP A 93 3.66 21.90 5.75
N GLY A 94 2.83 22.78 6.33
CA GLY A 94 1.87 22.39 7.35
C GLY A 94 0.72 21.52 6.81
N HIS A 95 0.27 20.55 7.59
CA HIS A 95 -0.77 19.57 7.18
C HIS A 95 -2.10 20.17 6.70
N ARG A 96 -2.46 21.40 7.10
CA ARG A 96 -3.68 22.09 6.61
C ARG A 96 -3.52 22.53 5.16
N ARG A 97 -2.42 23.20 4.85
CA ARG A 97 -2.04 23.60 3.48
C ARG A 97 -1.97 22.38 2.57
N ILE A 98 -1.32 21.31 3.02
CA ILE A 98 -1.24 20.04 2.26
C ILE A 98 -2.64 19.47 1.99
N ALA A 99 -3.52 19.48 2.99
CA ALA A 99 -4.88 18.98 2.87
C ALA A 99 -5.70 19.77 1.84
N GLU A 100 -5.59 21.10 1.85
CA GLU A 100 -6.22 21.96 0.84
C GLU A 100 -5.68 21.65 -0.55
N THR A 101 -4.36 21.60 -0.72
CA THR A 101 -3.71 21.28 -2.00
C THR A 101 -4.14 19.92 -2.56
N LEU A 102 -4.28 18.91 -1.72
CA LEU A 102 -4.68 17.55 -2.14
C LEU A 102 -6.20 17.35 -2.17
N GLY A 103 -7.00 18.33 -1.75
CA GLY A 103 -8.45 18.21 -1.60
C GLY A 103 -8.85 17.09 -0.63
N ARG A 104 -8.21 17.00 0.53
CA ARG A 104 -8.46 15.96 1.55
C ARG A 104 -8.74 16.56 2.92
N PRO A 105 -9.45 15.86 3.81
CA PRO A 105 -9.65 16.35 5.17
C PRO A 105 -8.32 16.54 5.92
N ALA A 106 -8.13 17.67 6.59
CA ALA A 106 -6.93 17.97 7.37
C ALA A 106 -6.61 16.91 8.43
N SER A 107 -7.63 16.32 9.06
CA SER A 107 -7.48 15.20 10.01
C SER A 107 -6.90 13.94 9.36
N THR A 108 -7.25 13.68 8.09
CA THR A 108 -6.75 12.54 7.33
C THR A 108 -5.27 12.71 7.00
N VAL A 109 -4.88 13.87 6.46
CA VAL A 109 -3.47 14.20 6.18
C VAL A 109 -2.65 14.18 7.46
N ARG A 110 -3.12 14.82 8.53
CA ARG A 110 -2.47 14.76 9.85
C ARG A 110 -2.26 13.31 10.31
N GLY A 111 -3.26 12.45 10.13
CA GLY A 111 -3.18 11.03 10.47
C GLY A 111 -2.20 10.22 9.60
N TRP A 112 -1.92 10.65 8.36
CA TRP A 112 -0.87 10.08 7.53
C TRP A 112 0.51 10.50 8.01
N LEU A 113 0.73 11.81 8.15
CA LEU A 113 2.01 12.37 8.57
C LEU A 113 2.42 11.83 9.93
N ARG A 114 1.53 11.85 10.92
CA ARG A 114 1.79 11.29 12.26
C ARG A 114 2.22 9.83 12.19
N ARG A 115 1.56 9.02 11.36
CA ARG A 115 1.88 7.58 11.24
C ARG A 115 3.22 7.36 10.55
N PHE A 116 3.57 8.20 9.57
CA PHE A 116 4.88 8.16 8.92
C PHE A 116 5.98 8.61 9.88
N SER A 117 5.83 9.74 10.57
CA SER A 117 6.80 10.24 11.56
C SER A 117 7.10 9.20 12.63
N ALA A 118 6.09 8.48 13.13
CA ALA A 118 6.27 7.39 14.10
C ALA A 118 7.06 6.18 13.57
N ARG A 119 7.29 6.09 12.26
CA ARG A 119 8.04 5.02 11.59
C ARG A 119 9.28 5.52 10.84
N ALA A 120 9.52 6.83 10.82
CA ALA A 120 10.55 7.45 10.00
C ALA A 120 11.97 6.96 10.37
N GLY A 121 12.26 6.77 11.67
CA GLY A 121 13.55 6.25 12.13
C GLY A 121 13.91 4.89 11.52
N PRO A 122 13.11 3.82 11.76
CA PRO A 122 13.34 2.51 11.16
C PRO A 122 13.38 2.53 9.63
N ILE A 123 12.50 3.31 8.99
CA ILE A 123 12.47 3.45 7.53
C ILE A 123 13.79 4.05 7.03
N ARG A 124 14.26 5.14 7.65
CA ARG A 124 15.55 5.77 7.32
C ARG A 124 16.69 4.77 7.45
N SER A 125 16.76 4.02 8.55
CA SER A 125 17.83 3.03 8.75
C SER A 125 17.91 2.00 7.62
N VAL A 126 16.76 1.49 7.16
CA VAL A 126 16.70 0.54 6.03
C VAL A 126 17.19 1.20 4.74
N PHE A 127 16.70 2.41 4.42
CA PHE A 127 17.12 3.11 3.21
C PHE A 127 18.58 3.52 3.24
N THR A 128 19.13 3.90 4.40
CA THR A 128 20.57 4.19 4.56
C THR A 128 21.40 2.93 4.34
N ALA A 129 21.02 1.78 4.90
CA ALA A 129 21.72 0.52 4.67
C ALA A 129 21.69 0.12 3.19
N LEU A 130 20.53 0.27 2.53
CA LEU A 130 20.40 0.03 1.09
C LEU A 130 21.29 0.99 0.28
N LEU A 131 21.32 2.27 0.64
CA LEU A 131 22.18 3.26 -0.02
C LEU A 131 23.65 2.85 0.05
N CYS A 132 24.15 2.48 1.24
CA CYS A 132 25.52 2.03 1.39
C CYS A 132 25.82 0.73 0.62
N ALA A 133 24.84 -0.16 0.47
CA ALA A 133 25.01 -1.41 -0.26
C ALA A 133 25.06 -1.23 -1.79
N VAL A 134 24.53 -0.11 -2.31
CA VAL A 134 24.53 0.22 -3.75
C VAL A 134 25.51 1.35 -4.10
N ASP A 135 26.21 1.90 -3.10
CA ASP A 135 27.27 2.90 -3.29
C ASP A 135 28.51 2.19 -3.87
N PRO A 136 29.06 2.63 -5.03
CA PRO A 136 30.16 1.96 -5.73
C PRO A 136 31.48 1.83 -4.94
#